data_AF-A0A139IPF1-F1
#
_entry.id   AF-A0A139IPF1-F1
#
_cell.length_a   1.000
_cell.length_b   1.000
_cell.length_c   1.000
_cell.angle_alpha   90.00
_cell.angle_beta   90.00
_cell.angle_gamma   90.00
#
_symmetry.space_group_name_H-M   'P 1'
#
loop_
_entity.id
_entity.type
_entity.pdbx_description
1 polymer ?
#
loop_
_entity_poly.entity_id
_entity_poly.type
_entity_poly.pdbx_seq_one_letter_code
_entity_poly.pdbx_strand_id
1 'polypeptide(L)'
;MLEMTSRFVDTCMQIYRDKPSTSAFSILALVGGLAYWTQKADIDNTDRLESVRRAVKEPSKRFKTDTSSSKVLTLPDGRKLSYAEYGLPTGRPLINLHGLPGSRIEAAALEPVALRLGLRIIGVDRPGYGLSSAKSNCTLLDHAKDLIHLAEHLGLEEYAVLGTSGGGPYALACAYALPADKLKAVAVVCGMGAPDMSQKGMNFMHWAGFSFGYLYFPWICRLYMNREPHARLDLSSEERAVRLARLLLQAGNHPKDLELFETDYAEDIIRLLVPNHEASFGGQGADAVVQDGQVMCSDWGFKLEDVRKDLPVQLWYGNFDVNCPPIFGIETKERIGENAVLHLEDETHGSITFNLTWGGANGDRARVLQELVKSAGWEQN
;
A
#
# COMPACT_ATOMS: atom_id res chain seq x y z
N MET A 1 2.98 -34.73 4.68
CA MET A 1 1.57 -34.49 4.28
C MET A 1 1.49 -33.59 3.04
N LEU A 2 2.13 -32.41 3.04
CA LEU A 2 2.20 -31.49 1.88
C LEU A 2 2.72 -32.11 0.56
N GLU A 3 3.76 -32.95 0.59
CA GLU A 3 4.25 -33.67 -0.60
C GLU A 3 3.23 -34.67 -1.17
N MET A 4 2.43 -35.28 -0.31
CA MET A 4 1.34 -36.18 -0.72
C MET A 4 0.22 -35.39 -1.39
N THR A 5 -0.11 -34.22 -0.86
CA THR A 5 -1.14 -33.33 -1.43
C THR A 5 -0.71 -32.76 -2.78
N SER A 6 0.56 -32.35 -2.94
CA SER A 6 1.11 -31.86 -4.20
C SER A 6 1.10 -32.93 -5.30
N ARG A 7 1.61 -34.14 -5.02
CA ARG A 7 1.58 -35.26 -5.99
C ARG A 7 0.15 -35.66 -6.37
N PHE A 8 -0.79 -35.57 -5.44
CA PHE A 8 -2.19 -35.86 -5.69
C PHE A 8 -2.86 -34.80 -6.56
N VAL A 9 -2.60 -33.51 -6.32
CA VAL A 9 -3.08 -32.40 -7.15
C VAL A 9 -2.52 -32.51 -8.58
N ASP A 10 -1.24 -32.81 -8.74
CA ASP A 10 -0.62 -33.01 -10.06
C ASP A 10 -1.26 -34.17 -10.81
N THR A 11 -1.55 -35.27 -10.12
CA THR A 11 -2.26 -36.43 -10.68
C THR A 11 -3.68 -36.06 -11.11
N CYS A 12 -4.41 -35.27 -10.32
CA CYS A 12 -5.75 -34.79 -10.67
C CYS A 12 -5.73 -33.83 -11.88
N MET A 13 -4.73 -32.96 -11.97
CA MET A 13 -4.55 -32.04 -13.10
C MET A 13 -4.18 -32.79 -14.39
N GLN A 14 -3.38 -33.86 -14.28
CA GLN A 14 -3.08 -34.76 -15.40
C GLN A 14 -4.37 -35.44 -15.92
N ILE A 15 -5.18 -36.00 -15.01
CA ILE A 15 -6.46 -36.65 -15.35
C ILE A 15 -7.44 -35.66 -16.03
N TYR A 16 -7.50 -34.41 -15.55
CA TYR A 16 -8.33 -33.37 -16.16
C TYR A 16 -7.90 -33.02 -17.59
N ARG A 17 -6.59 -32.92 -17.86
CA ARG A 17 -6.06 -32.67 -19.20
C ARG A 17 -6.38 -33.81 -20.16
N ASP A 18 -6.35 -35.04 -19.67
CA ASP A 18 -6.58 -36.22 -20.50
C ASP A 18 -8.08 -36.48 -20.78
N LYS A 19 -8.98 -36.14 -19.85
CA LYS A 19 -10.44 -36.29 -20.00
C LYS A 19 -11.23 -35.21 -19.25
N PRO A 20 -11.62 -34.10 -19.91
CA PRO A 20 -12.43 -33.06 -19.28
C PRO A 20 -13.88 -33.57 -19.08
N SER A 21 -14.24 -33.91 -17.84
CA SER A 21 -15.62 -34.20 -17.42
C SER A 21 -16.03 -33.32 -16.25
N THR A 22 -17.34 -33.10 -16.07
CA THR A 22 -17.91 -32.36 -14.94
C THR A 22 -17.52 -32.94 -13.58
N SER A 23 -17.31 -34.26 -13.49
CA SER A 23 -16.82 -34.94 -12.29
C SER A 23 -15.37 -34.57 -11.92
N ALA A 24 -14.50 -34.30 -12.90
CA ALA A 24 -13.12 -33.86 -12.65
C ALA A 24 -13.08 -32.44 -12.05
N PHE A 25 -14.01 -31.57 -12.46
CA PHE A 25 -14.16 -30.22 -11.91
C PHE A 25 -14.62 -30.25 -10.44
N SER A 26 -15.57 -31.13 -10.11
CA SER A 26 -16.03 -31.33 -8.72
C SER A 26 -14.92 -31.88 -7.81
N ILE A 27 -14.08 -32.78 -8.33
CA ILE A 27 -12.92 -33.31 -7.59
C ILE A 27 -11.87 -32.22 -7.37
N LEU A 28 -11.55 -31.41 -8.38
CA LEU A 28 -10.64 -30.26 -8.26
C LEU A 28 -11.14 -29.22 -7.25
N ALA A 29 -12.45 -28.92 -7.25
CA ALA A 29 -13.05 -28.02 -6.28
C ALA A 29 -13.01 -28.59 -4.85
N LEU A 30 -13.24 -29.89 -4.68
CA LEU A 30 -13.13 -30.58 -3.38
C LEU A 30 -11.68 -30.63 -2.88
N VAL A 31 -10.71 -30.90 -3.76
CA VAL A 31 -9.29 -30.98 -3.40
C VAL A 31 -8.71 -29.59 -3.12
N GLY A 32 -9.04 -28.59 -3.93
CA GLY A 32 -8.70 -27.18 -3.67
C GLY A 32 -9.35 -26.68 -2.37
N GLY A 33 -10.61 -27.06 -2.13
CA GLY A 33 -11.30 -26.80 -0.87
C GLY A 33 -10.59 -27.47 0.31
N LEU A 34 -10.23 -28.74 0.21
CA LEU A 34 -9.54 -29.49 1.27
C LEU A 34 -8.14 -28.92 1.56
N ALA A 35 -7.38 -28.57 0.51
CA ALA A 35 -6.07 -27.92 0.63
C ALA A 35 -6.19 -26.55 1.34
N TYR A 36 -7.17 -25.73 0.94
CA TYR A 36 -7.49 -24.48 1.61
C TYR A 36 -7.90 -24.69 3.08
N TRP A 37 -8.74 -25.68 3.37
CA TRP A 37 -9.16 -26.02 4.73
C TRP A 37 -7.99 -26.54 5.58
N THR A 38 -7.07 -27.33 5.02
CA THR A 38 -5.88 -27.81 5.73
C THR A 38 -4.90 -26.67 5.99
N GLN A 39 -4.65 -25.79 5.02
CA GLN A 39 -3.80 -24.60 5.20
C GLN A 39 -4.40 -23.65 6.25
N LYS A 40 -5.72 -23.46 6.22
CA LYS A 40 -6.45 -22.66 7.20
C LYS A 40 -6.37 -23.27 8.60
N ALA A 41 -6.54 -24.59 8.75
CA ALA A 41 -6.45 -25.29 10.02
C ALA A 41 -5.02 -25.26 10.61
N ASP A 42 -4.00 -25.32 9.76
CA ASP A 42 -2.59 -25.22 10.18
C ASP A 42 -2.27 -23.81 10.70
N ILE A 43 -2.71 -22.77 9.97
CA ILE A 43 -2.52 -21.36 10.37
C ILE A 43 -3.27 -21.05 11.67
N ASP A 44 -4.51 -21.56 11.81
CA ASP A 44 -5.34 -21.37 13.01
C ASP A 44 -4.74 -21.98 14.29
N ASN A 45 -3.76 -22.87 14.16
CA ASN A 45 -3.16 -23.60 15.28
C ASN A 45 -1.68 -23.24 15.50
N THR A 46 -1.21 -22.11 14.97
CA THR A 46 0.19 -21.68 15.08
C THR A 46 0.44 -20.74 16.27
N ASP A 47 1.56 -20.94 16.96
CA ASP A 47 2.08 -20.03 18.00
C ASP A 47 2.17 -18.56 17.53
N ARG A 48 2.29 -18.35 16.21
CA ARG A 48 2.33 -17.04 15.56
C ARG A 48 1.06 -16.21 15.78
N LEU A 49 -0.13 -16.81 15.70
CA LEU A 49 -1.38 -16.06 15.94
C LEU A 49 -1.57 -15.73 17.42
N GLU A 50 -1.10 -16.58 18.32
CA GLU A 50 -1.16 -16.33 19.76
C GLU A 50 -0.20 -15.20 20.18
N SER A 51 0.98 -15.14 19.55
CA SER A 51 1.90 -14.00 19.70
C SER A 51 1.23 -12.69 19.24
N VAL A 52 0.56 -12.68 18.08
CA VAL A 52 -0.20 -11.50 17.61
C VAL A 52 -1.30 -11.10 18.60
N ARG A 53 -2.08 -12.05 19.13
CA ARG A 53 -3.12 -11.77 20.14
C ARG A 53 -2.55 -11.08 21.37
N ARG A 54 -1.40 -11.56 21.86
CA ARG A 54 -0.71 -10.96 23.01
C ARG A 54 -0.18 -9.57 22.66
N ALA A 55 0.44 -9.43 21.49
CA ALA A 55 1.08 -8.20 21.06
C ALA A 55 0.07 -7.05 20.93
N VAL A 56 -1.10 -7.29 20.35
CA VAL A 56 -2.08 -6.22 20.05
C VAL A 56 -2.67 -5.55 21.30
N LYS A 57 -2.52 -6.17 22.48
CA LYS A 57 -2.96 -5.60 23.76
C LYS A 57 -2.03 -4.49 24.26
N GLU A 58 -0.83 -4.40 23.73
CA GLU A 58 0.16 -3.38 24.08
C GLU A 58 0.42 -2.45 22.89
N PRO A 59 0.70 -1.16 23.14
CA PRO A 59 1.08 -0.23 22.08
C PRO A 59 2.36 -0.70 21.37
N SER A 60 2.49 -0.37 20.08
CA SER A 60 3.73 -0.65 19.35
C SER A 60 4.91 0.06 20.01
N LYS A 61 6.01 -0.67 20.16
CA LYS A 61 7.27 -0.10 20.66
C LYS A 61 8.02 0.67 19.57
N ARG A 62 7.71 0.39 18.30
CA ARG A 62 8.44 0.87 17.11
C ARG A 62 7.69 1.98 16.38
N PHE A 63 6.37 1.91 16.30
CA PHE A 63 5.55 2.88 15.56
C PHE A 63 4.65 3.67 16.49
N LYS A 64 4.69 5.00 16.42
CA LYS A 64 3.73 5.86 17.14
C LYS A 64 2.41 5.91 16.39
N THR A 65 1.51 5.01 16.76
CA THR A 65 0.22 4.84 16.09
C THR A 65 -0.91 5.65 16.74
N ASP A 66 -0.62 6.40 17.80
CA ASP A 66 -1.63 7.24 18.43
C ASP A 66 -2.03 8.37 17.48
N THR A 67 -3.31 8.73 17.51
CA THR A 67 -3.86 9.75 16.62
C THR A 67 -3.69 11.17 17.18
N SER A 68 -2.96 11.37 18.28
CA SER A 68 -2.87 12.68 18.94
C SER A 68 -2.13 13.72 18.08
N SER A 69 -1.28 13.28 17.16
CA SER A 69 -0.60 14.12 16.18
C SER A 69 -1.47 14.49 14.97
N SER A 70 -2.69 13.96 14.87
CA SER A 70 -3.60 14.23 13.76
C SER A 70 -4.08 15.68 13.79
N LYS A 71 -3.93 16.37 12.67
CA LYS A 71 -4.36 17.74 12.43
C LYS A 71 -5.33 17.78 11.24
N VAL A 72 -6.04 18.89 11.14
CA VAL A 72 -6.99 19.16 10.05
C VAL A 72 -6.77 20.57 9.53
N LEU A 73 -6.60 20.67 8.21
CA LEU A 73 -6.62 21.91 7.46
C LEU A 73 -8.00 22.09 6.81
N THR A 74 -8.59 23.27 6.91
CA THR A 74 -9.74 23.65 6.08
C THR A 74 -9.24 24.18 4.75
N LEU A 75 -9.60 23.51 3.65
CA LEU A 75 -9.27 23.89 2.28
C LEU A 75 -10.11 25.09 1.80
N PRO A 76 -9.72 25.80 0.73
CA PRO A 76 -10.46 26.95 0.22
C PRO A 76 -11.91 26.67 -0.16
N ASP A 77 -12.23 25.43 -0.54
CA ASP A 77 -13.60 24.99 -0.86
C ASP A 77 -14.40 24.52 0.37
N GLY A 78 -13.85 24.71 1.58
CA GLY A 78 -14.49 24.36 2.85
C GLY A 78 -14.31 22.89 3.26
N ARG A 79 -13.74 22.03 2.41
CA ARG A 79 -13.43 20.65 2.80
C ARG A 79 -12.34 20.60 3.87
N LYS A 80 -12.37 19.55 4.68
CA LYS A 80 -11.30 19.21 5.62
C LYS A 80 -10.28 18.31 4.94
N LEU A 81 -9.00 18.61 5.10
CA LEU A 81 -7.87 17.75 4.77
C LEU A 81 -7.14 17.37 6.05
N SER A 82 -7.11 16.08 6.38
CA SER A 82 -6.40 15.60 7.55
C SER A 82 -4.99 15.14 7.23
N TYR A 83 -4.08 15.41 8.15
CA TYR A 83 -2.70 14.98 8.09
C TYR A 83 -2.16 14.67 9.49
N ALA A 84 -1.08 13.92 9.57
CA ALA A 84 -0.32 13.66 10.78
C ALA A 84 1.18 13.80 10.50
N GLU A 85 1.95 14.18 11.51
CA GLU A 85 3.38 14.42 11.38
C GLU A 85 4.17 13.41 12.20
N TYR A 86 5.27 12.91 11.61
CA TYR A 86 6.17 11.93 12.21
C TYR A 86 7.63 12.29 11.90
N GLY A 87 8.56 11.68 12.62
CA GLY A 87 10.00 11.94 12.42
C GLY A 87 10.46 13.22 13.12
N LEU A 88 11.45 13.89 12.54
CA LEU A 88 12.05 15.10 13.11
C LEU A 88 11.21 16.34 12.72
N PRO A 89 10.60 17.09 13.65
CA PRO A 89 9.74 18.23 13.30
C PRO A 89 10.44 19.35 12.52
N THR A 90 11.76 19.47 12.69
CA THR A 90 12.63 20.44 11.98
C THR A 90 13.37 19.82 10.79
N GLY A 91 13.03 18.58 10.44
CA GLY A 91 13.65 17.84 9.34
C GLY A 91 13.16 18.27 7.96
N ARG A 92 13.77 17.69 6.91
CA ARG A 92 13.35 17.92 5.53
C ARG A 92 11.96 17.33 5.28
N PRO A 93 10.99 18.07 4.71
CA PRO A 93 9.61 17.60 4.60
C PRO A 93 9.42 16.51 3.54
N LEU A 94 8.80 15.39 3.92
CA LEU A 94 8.40 14.31 3.02
C LEU A 94 6.90 14.04 3.18
N ILE A 95 6.13 14.29 2.12
CA ILE A 95 4.70 13.98 2.09
C ILE A 95 4.52 12.50 1.72
N ASN A 96 3.84 11.74 2.59
CA ASN A 96 3.58 10.31 2.40
C ASN A 96 2.12 10.07 1.99
N LEU A 97 1.94 9.37 0.87
CA LEU A 97 0.67 9.00 0.28
C LEU A 97 0.45 7.49 0.45
N HIS A 98 -0.52 7.15 1.29
CA HIS A 98 -0.77 5.78 1.77
C HIS A 98 -1.23 4.80 0.67
N GLY A 99 -1.21 3.50 0.97
CA GLY A 99 -1.75 2.45 0.09
C GLY A 99 -3.28 2.46 -0.05
N LEU A 100 -3.84 1.45 -0.71
CA LEU A 100 -5.30 1.21 -0.75
C LEU A 100 -5.63 -0.14 -0.10
N PRO A 101 -6.46 -0.19 0.96
CA PRO A 101 -6.85 0.95 1.83
C PRO A 101 -5.65 1.47 2.65
N GLY A 102 -5.76 2.67 3.24
CA GLY A 102 -4.73 3.25 4.10
C GLY A 102 -5.18 4.58 4.73
N SER A 103 -4.31 5.22 5.50
CA SER A 103 -4.55 6.55 6.08
C SER A 103 -3.24 7.25 6.39
N ARG A 104 -3.30 8.50 6.88
CA ARG A 104 -2.17 9.27 7.42
C ARG A 104 -1.33 8.49 8.45
N ILE A 105 -1.94 7.53 9.16
CA ILE A 105 -1.29 6.75 10.22
C ILE A 105 -0.21 5.81 9.64
N GLU A 106 -0.35 5.36 8.39
CA GLU A 106 0.64 4.52 7.71
C GLU A 106 2.05 5.15 7.72
N ALA A 107 2.12 6.49 7.70
CA ALA A 107 3.37 7.23 7.76
C ALA A 107 4.17 7.03 9.07
N ALA A 108 3.52 6.56 10.15
CA ALA A 108 4.21 6.19 11.40
C ALA A 108 5.26 5.08 11.18
N ALA A 109 5.09 4.23 10.16
CA ALA A 109 6.07 3.21 9.83
C ALA A 109 7.43 3.79 9.40
N LEU A 110 7.42 5.01 8.87
CA LEU A 110 8.60 5.69 8.37
C LEU A 110 9.37 6.42 9.48
N GLU A 111 8.76 6.64 10.65
CA GLU A 111 9.34 7.44 11.73
C GLU A 111 10.75 6.98 12.15
N PRO A 112 11.02 5.67 12.39
CA PRO A 112 12.35 5.25 12.83
C PRO A 112 13.44 5.59 11.83
N VAL A 113 13.15 5.46 10.54
CA VAL A 113 14.08 5.80 9.44
C VAL A 113 14.19 7.32 9.28
N ALA A 114 13.05 8.01 9.32
CA ALA A 114 12.96 9.45 9.18
C ALA A 114 13.81 10.18 10.24
N LEU A 115 13.79 9.72 11.49
CA LEU A 115 14.62 10.29 12.56
C LEU A 115 16.12 10.19 12.24
N ARG A 116 16.57 9.07 11.67
CA ARG A 116 17.99 8.88 11.30
C ARG A 116 18.39 9.72 10.10
N LEU A 117 17.48 9.93 9.15
CA LEU A 117 17.72 10.71 7.93
C LEU A 117 17.38 12.21 8.10
N GLY A 118 16.95 12.64 9.28
CA GLY A 118 16.55 14.03 9.52
C GLY A 118 15.34 14.47 8.71
N LEU A 119 14.36 13.59 8.52
CA LEU A 119 13.13 13.84 7.76
C LEU A 119 11.94 14.17 8.67
N ARG A 120 11.09 15.08 8.20
CA ARG A 120 9.75 15.38 8.73
C ARG A 120 8.72 14.71 7.82
N ILE A 121 8.14 13.60 8.26
CA ILE A 121 7.13 12.88 7.47
C ILE A 121 5.76 13.50 7.71
N ILE A 122 5.03 13.77 6.64
CA ILE A 122 3.66 14.29 6.65
C ILE A 122 2.77 13.25 6.00
N GLY A 123 2.10 12.42 6.80
CA GLY A 123 1.09 11.48 6.31
C GLY A 123 -0.23 12.21 6.07
N VAL A 124 -0.87 11.98 4.93
CA VAL A 124 -2.10 12.70 4.54
C VAL A 124 -3.24 11.73 4.27
N ASP A 125 -4.44 12.04 4.77
CA ASP A 125 -5.65 11.30 4.40
C ASP A 125 -6.18 11.82 3.05
N ARG A 126 -6.33 10.91 2.07
CA ARG A 126 -7.01 11.22 0.81
C ARG A 126 -8.49 11.61 1.01
N PRO A 127 -9.15 12.26 0.03
CA PRO A 127 -10.57 12.61 0.16
C PRO A 127 -11.43 11.42 0.58
N GLY A 128 -12.18 11.61 1.67
CA GLY A 128 -13.05 10.60 2.28
C GLY A 128 -12.43 9.61 3.25
N TYR A 129 -11.09 9.58 3.35
CA TYR A 129 -10.38 8.78 4.34
C TYR A 129 -10.22 9.53 5.67
N GLY A 130 -10.16 8.78 6.77
CA GLY A 130 -9.86 9.31 8.10
C GLY A 130 -10.69 10.52 8.47
N LEU A 131 -10.03 11.66 8.70
CA LEU A 131 -10.72 12.91 9.07
C LEU A 131 -10.89 13.87 7.88
N SER A 132 -10.50 13.47 6.67
CA SER A 132 -10.69 14.25 5.45
C SER A 132 -12.14 14.17 4.96
N SER A 133 -12.66 15.30 4.49
CA SER A 133 -13.99 15.34 3.85
C SER A 133 -13.98 14.55 2.54
N ALA A 134 -15.13 13.96 2.17
CA ALA A 134 -15.33 13.44 0.82
C ALA A 134 -15.25 14.57 -0.21
N LYS A 135 -14.89 14.19 -1.44
CA LYS A 135 -15.02 15.03 -2.62
C LYS A 135 -15.77 14.25 -3.69
N SER A 136 -16.90 14.76 -4.16
CA SER A 136 -17.60 14.18 -5.31
C SER A 136 -16.77 14.40 -6.58
N ASN A 137 -16.78 13.42 -7.49
CA ASN A 137 -16.03 13.46 -8.76
C ASN A 137 -14.53 13.78 -8.56
N CYS A 138 -13.94 13.24 -7.50
CA CYS A 138 -12.52 13.43 -7.20
C CYS A 138 -11.65 12.87 -8.32
N THR A 139 -10.57 13.57 -8.65
CA THR A 139 -9.50 13.11 -9.54
C THR A 139 -8.17 13.01 -8.77
N LEU A 140 -7.16 12.36 -9.36
CA LEU A 140 -5.81 12.37 -8.80
C LEU A 140 -5.27 13.81 -8.67
N LEU A 141 -5.56 14.67 -9.67
CA LEU A 141 -5.12 16.06 -9.70
C LEU A 141 -5.80 16.93 -8.64
N ASP A 142 -7.02 16.60 -8.22
CA ASP A 142 -7.66 17.31 -7.11
C ASP A 142 -6.91 17.09 -5.79
N HIS A 143 -6.43 15.87 -5.55
CA HIS A 143 -5.62 15.62 -4.36
C HIS A 143 -4.27 16.34 -4.45
N ALA A 144 -3.62 16.39 -5.62
CA ALA A 144 -2.40 17.17 -5.80
C ALA A 144 -2.61 18.67 -5.48
N LYS A 145 -3.76 19.25 -5.87
CA LYS A 145 -4.14 20.62 -5.47
C LYS A 145 -4.32 20.78 -3.97
N ASP A 146 -4.96 19.81 -3.32
CA ASP A 146 -5.11 19.82 -1.85
C ASP A 146 -3.73 19.81 -1.17
N LEU A 147 -2.74 19.11 -1.73
CA LEU A 147 -1.37 19.09 -1.22
C LEU A 147 -0.60 20.40 -1.42
N ILE A 148 -0.90 21.18 -2.47
CA ILE A 148 -0.36 22.55 -2.62
C ILE A 148 -0.79 23.40 -1.42
N HIS A 149 -2.08 23.39 -1.09
CA HIS A 149 -2.59 24.13 0.05
C HIS A 149 -2.04 23.62 1.39
N LEU A 150 -1.82 22.30 1.52
CA LEU A 150 -1.15 21.75 2.70
C LEU A 150 0.29 22.24 2.82
N ALA A 151 1.05 22.24 1.72
CA ALA A 151 2.43 22.71 1.71
C ALA A 151 2.52 24.22 2.05
N GLU A 152 1.60 25.04 1.52
CA GLU A 152 1.48 26.46 1.87
C GLU A 152 1.14 26.66 3.36
N HIS A 153 0.15 25.93 3.87
CA HIS A 153 -0.26 25.99 5.27
C HIS A 153 0.87 25.64 6.24
N LEU A 154 1.70 24.65 5.87
CA LEU A 154 2.83 24.20 6.68
C LEU A 154 4.12 25.01 6.46
N GLY A 155 4.10 25.98 5.55
CA GLY A 155 5.27 26.81 5.21
C GLY A 155 6.41 25.99 4.58
N LEU A 156 6.08 25.02 3.73
CA LEU A 156 7.09 24.17 3.09
C LEU A 156 7.69 24.88 1.87
N GLU A 157 8.96 25.24 1.96
CA GLU A 157 9.73 25.81 0.84
C GLU A 157 10.21 24.73 -0.14
N GLU A 158 10.57 23.56 0.39
CA GLU A 158 11.02 22.41 -0.39
C GLU A 158 10.48 21.12 0.24
N TYR A 159 10.10 20.16 -0.58
CA TYR A 159 9.61 18.86 -0.11
C TYR A 159 9.78 17.76 -1.16
N ALA A 160 9.67 16.52 -0.70
CA ALA A 160 9.61 15.33 -1.52
C ALA A 160 8.27 14.61 -1.31
N VAL A 161 7.90 13.73 -2.23
CA VAL A 161 6.67 12.93 -2.15
C VAL A 161 7.02 11.45 -2.26
N LEU A 162 6.42 10.63 -1.39
CA LEU A 162 6.47 9.18 -1.44
C LEU A 162 5.05 8.63 -1.57
N GLY A 163 4.82 7.77 -2.57
CA GLY A 163 3.57 7.04 -2.72
C GLY A 163 3.81 5.54 -2.76
N THR A 164 3.08 4.78 -1.94
CA THR A 164 3.18 3.32 -1.89
C THR A 164 1.89 2.68 -2.41
N SER A 165 1.98 1.68 -3.29
CA SER A 165 0.82 0.95 -3.81
C SER A 165 -0.22 1.89 -4.43
N GLY A 166 -1.43 1.97 -3.87
CA GLY A 166 -2.45 2.94 -4.29
C GLY A 166 -2.04 4.42 -4.18
N GLY A 167 -1.02 4.74 -3.39
CA GLY A 167 -0.41 6.08 -3.34
C GLY A 167 0.47 6.42 -4.55
N GLY A 168 0.89 5.42 -5.34
CA GLY A 168 1.73 5.59 -6.52
C GLY A 168 1.13 6.53 -7.59
N PRO A 169 -0.09 6.29 -8.07
CA PRO A 169 -0.78 7.19 -8.99
C PRO A 169 -0.87 8.63 -8.48
N TYR A 170 -1.14 8.81 -7.19
CA TYR A 170 -1.19 10.14 -6.57
C TYR A 170 0.19 10.80 -6.50
N ALA A 171 1.26 10.05 -6.25
CA ALA A 171 2.63 10.56 -6.29
C ALA A 171 3.06 10.96 -7.71
N LEU A 172 2.59 10.25 -8.74
CA LEU A 172 2.82 10.64 -10.15
C LEU A 172 2.00 11.87 -10.55
N ALA A 173 0.77 12.00 -10.06
CA ALA A 173 -0.04 13.22 -10.22
C ALA A 173 0.64 14.43 -9.55
N CYS A 174 1.26 14.21 -8.39
CA CYS A 174 2.12 15.17 -7.71
C CYS A 174 3.33 15.57 -8.58
N ALA A 175 4.02 14.59 -9.17
CA ALA A 175 5.15 14.83 -10.08
C ALA A 175 4.79 15.71 -11.29
N TYR A 176 3.55 15.57 -11.78
CA TYR A 176 3.02 16.37 -12.87
C TYR A 176 2.56 17.77 -12.44
N ALA A 177 1.88 17.91 -11.30
CA ALA A 177 1.11 19.12 -10.98
C ALA A 177 1.74 20.07 -9.94
N LEU A 178 2.66 19.59 -9.09
CA LEU A 178 3.21 20.40 -8.01
C LEU A 178 4.25 21.43 -8.50
N PRO A 179 4.43 22.57 -7.80
CA PRO A 179 5.35 23.63 -8.19
C PRO A 179 6.80 23.16 -8.38
N ALA A 180 7.39 23.61 -9.49
CA ALA A 180 8.68 23.13 -9.96
C ALA A 180 9.85 23.45 -9.02
N ASP A 181 9.77 24.60 -8.38
CA ASP A 181 10.73 25.15 -7.43
C ASP A 181 10.68 24.45 -6.05
N LYS A 182 9.53 23.85 -5.69
CA LYS A 182 9.29 23.26 -4.37
C LYS A 182 9.46 21.75 -4.31
N LEU A 183 8.91 21.02 -5.29
CA LEU A 183 9.01 19.56 -5.31
C LEU A 183 10.38 19.11 -5.80
N LYS A 184 11.16 18.45 -4.93
CA LYS A 184 12.56 18.07 -5.20
C LYS A 184 12.75 16.65 -5.70
N ALA A 185 11.91 15.71 -5.27
CA ALA A 185 11.97 14.32 -5.72
C ALA A 185 10.65 13.60 -5.45
N VAL A 186 10.38 12.55 -6.23
CA VAL A 186 9.24 11.65 -6.03
C VAL A 186 9.73 10.21 -5.96
N ALA A 187 9.20 9.44 -5.01
CA ALA A 187 9.36 7.99 -4.97
C ALA A 187 8.00 7.28 -5.09
N VAL A 188 7.95 6.27 -5.93
CA VAL A 188 6.83 5.34 -6.08
C VAL A 188 7.31 3.95 -5.68
N VAL A 189 6.65 3.34 -4.70
CA VAL A 189 6.94 1.96 -4.26
C VAL A 189 5.75 1.10 -4.62
N CYS A 190 5.99 0.03 -5.39
CA CYS A 190 4.98 -0.92 -5.86
C CYS A 190 3.68 -0.25 -6.34
N GLY A 191 3.80 0.90 -7.02
CA GLY A 191 2.66 1.74 -7.38
C GLY A 191 1.78 1.11 -8.47
N MET A 192 0.46 1.28 -8.34
CA MET A 192 -0.47 0.88 -9.39
C MET A 192 -0.18 1.62 -10.70
N GLY A 193 -0.19 0.90 -11.82
CA GLY A 193 0.05 1.46 -13.16
C GLY A 193 -1.14 2.25 -13.69
N ALA A 194 -0.90 3.05 -14.73
CA ALA A 194 -1.95 3.77 -15.44
C ALA A 194 -2.96 2.80 -16.09
N PRO A 195 -4.24 3.19 -16.28
CA PRO A 195 -5.29 2.26 -16.71
C PRO A 195 -5.02 1.62 -18.09
N ASP A 196 -4.23 2.27 -18.93
CA ASP A 196 -3.88 1.83 -20.28
C ASP A 196 -2.61 0.96 -20.33
N MET A 197 -1.95 0.70 -19.19
CA MET A 197 -0.76 -0.14 -19.11
C MET A 197 -1.05 -1.64 -19.13
N SER A 198 -0.05 -2.43 -19.50
CA SER A 198 -0.11 -3.88 -19.36
C SER A 198 -0.24 -4.30 -17.90
N GLN A 199 -1.16 -5.22 -17.63
CA GLN A 199 -1.34 -5.82 -16.31
C GLN A 199 -0.67 -7.19 -16.18
N LYS A 200 0.29 -7.49 -17.06
CA LYS A 200 1.00 -8.77 -17.09
C LYS A 200 1.68 -9.04 -15.74
N GLY A 201 1.39 -10.20 -15.16
CA GLY A 201 1.94 -10.63 -13.87
C GLY A 201 1.06 -10.32 -12.67
N MET A 202 -0.02 -9.54 -12.85
CA MET A 202 -1.00 -9.30 -11.78
C MET A 202 -1.79 -10.57 -11.49
N ASN A 203 -2.06 -10.84 -10.21
CA ASN A 203 -2.92 -11.94 -9.80
C ASN A 203 -4.35 -11.71 -10.27
N PHE A 204 -5.08 -12.81 -10.49
CA PHE A 204 -6.41 -12.75 -11.11
C PHE A 204 -7.42 -11.88 -10.35
N MET A 205 -7.42 -11.91 -9.01
CA MET A 205 -8.37 -11.12 -8.21
C MET A 205 -8.11 -9.63 -8.30
N HIS A 206 -6.83 -9.22 -8.24
CA HIS A 206 -6.44 -7.83 -8.44
C HIS A 206 -6.68 -7.39 -9.89
N TRP A 207 -6.32 -8.23 -10.86
CA TRP A 207 -6.59 -7.96 -12.28
C TRP A 207 -8.08 -7.72 -12.52
N ALA A 208 -8.95 -8.60 -12.03
CA ALA A 208 -10.39 -8.45 -12.18
C ALA A 208 -10.92 -7.19 -11.48
N GLY A 209 -10.44 -6.91 -10.25
CA GLY A 209 -10.83 -5.74 -9.46
C GLY A 209 -10.42 -4.42 -10.09
N PHE A 210 -9.15 -4.27 -10.46
CA PHE A 210 -8.58 -3.02 -10.98
C PHE A 210 -8.83 -2.82 -12.49
N SER A 211 -8.99 -3.88 -13.29
CA SER A 211 -9.39 -3.71 -14.70
C SER A 211 -10.88 -3.38 -14.85
N PHE A 212 -11.74 -3.98 -14.03
CA PHE A 212 -13.19 -3.93 -14.27
C PHE A 212 -14.01 -3.62 -13.02
N GLY A 213 -13.65 -4.23 -11.88
CA GLY A 213 -14.43 -4.18 -10.65
C GLY A 213 -14.71 -2.76 -10.19
N TYR A 214 -13.68 -1.95 -9.97
CA TYR A 214 -13.87 -0.58 -9.47
C TYR A 214 -14.68 0.29 -10.44
N LEU A 215 -14.36 0.25 -11.74
CA LEU A 215 -15.03 1.09 -12.73
C LEU A 215 -16.49 0.70 -12.97
N TYR A 216 -16.76 -0.58 -13.22
CA TYR A 216 -18.06 -1.03 -13.73
C TYR A 216 -18.93 -1.67 -12.65
N PHE A 217 -18.34 -2.19 -11.58
CA PHE A 217 -19.04 -2.90 -10.52
C PHE A 217 -18.65 -2.41 -9.10
N PRO A 218 -18.66 -1.09 -8.83
CA PRO A 218 -18.24 -0.55 -7.54
C PRO A 218 -19.05 -1.10 -6.36
N TRP A 219 -20.31 -1.50 -6.60
CA TRP A 219 -21.13 -2.15 -5.58
C TRP A 219 -20.61 -3.55 -5.19
N ILE A 220 -20.01 -4.31 -6.11
CA ILE A 220 -19.35 -5.59 -5.80
C ILE A 220 -18.09 -5.32 -4.99
N CYS A 221 -17.26 -4.35 -5.41
CA CYS A 221 -16.07 -3.94 -4.65
C CYS A 221 -16.45 -3.50 -3.23
N ARG A 222 -17.54 -2.74 -3.07
CA ARG A 222 -18.05 -2.35 -1.75
C ARG A 222 -18.45 -3.55 -0.89
N LEU A 223 -19.18 -4.50 -1.48
CA LEU A 223 -19.57 -5.73 -0.77
C LEU A 223 -18.35 -6.55 -0.37
N TYR A 224 -17.34 -6.64 -1.24
CA TYR A 224 -16.07 -7.30 -0.95
C TYR A 224 -15.36 -6.59 0.21
N MET A 225 -15.13 -5.28 0.10
CA MET A 225 -14.42 -4.50 1.12
C MET A 225 -15.10 -4.59 2.49
N ASN A 226 -16.43 -4.50 2.56
CA ASN A 226 -17.16 -4.61 3.83
C ASN A 226 -17.07 -6.00 4.49
N ARG A 227 -16.62 -7.04 3.77
CA ARG A 227 -16.39 -8.37 4.36
C ARG A 227 -14.97 -8.55 4.89
N GLU A 228 -14.04 -7.75 4.39
CA GLU A 228 -12.63 -7.86 4.74
C GLU A 228 -12.37 -7.41 6.19
N PRO A 229 -11.44 -8.06 6.92
CA PRO A 229 -11.11 -7.68 8.29
C PRO A 229 -10.73 -6.21 8.47
N HIS A 230 -10.15 -5.62 7.42
CA HIS A 230 -9.81 -4.20 7.32
C HIS A 230 -11.02 -3.28 7.58
N ALA A 231 -12.20 -3.62 7.04
CA ALA A 231 -13.39 -2.77 7.09
C ALA A 231 -14.39 -3.12 8.21
N ARG A 232 -14.15 -4.23 8.94
CA ARG A 232 -15.06 -4.77 9.96
C ARG A 232 -14.92 -4.04 11.29
N LEU A 233 -15.38 -2.78 11.31
CA LEU A 233 -15.30 -1.91 12.49
C LEU A 233 -16.19 -2.34 13.67
N ASP A 234 -17.09 -3.29 13.44
CA ASP A 234 -17.90 -3.96 14.46
C ASP A 234 -17.11 -4.97 15.30
N LEU A 235 -15.94 -5.41 14.82
CA LEU A 235 -15.05 -6.31 15.55
C LEU A 235 -14.13 -5.53 16.49
N SER A 236 -13.69 -6.18 17.57
CA SER A 236 -12.64 -5.63 18.42
C SER A 236 -11.31 -5.48 17.68
N SER A 237 -10.45 -4.55 18.13
CA SER A 237 -9.10 -4.36 17.57
C SER A 237 -8.27 -5.66 17.65
N GLU A 238 -8.43 -6.47 18.69
CA GLU A 238 -7.78 -7.79 18.82
C GLU A 238 -8.26 -8.77 17.75
N GLU A 239 -9.58 -8.88 17.55
CA GLU A 239 -10.13 -9.78 16.53
C GLU A 239 -9.74 -9.37 15.11
N ARG A 240 -9.69 -8.06 14.82
CA ARG A 240 -9.19 -7.56 13.55
C ARG A 240 -7.73 -7.93 13.36
N ALA A 241 -6.89 -7.69 14.35
CA ALA A 241 -5.46 -7.99 14.27
C ALA A 241 -5.18 -9.47 13.97
N VAL A 242 -5.88 -10.40 14.64
CA VAL A 242 -5.73 -11.84 14.38
C VAL A 242 -6.14 -12.18 12.96
N ARG A 243 -7.26 -11.61 12.48
CA ARG A 243 -7.74 -11.87 11.11
C ARG A 243 -6.80 -11.27 10.07
N LEU A 244 -6.22 -10.10 10.33
CA LEU A 244 -5.21 -9.47 9.46
C LEU A 244 -3.93 -10.30 9.42
N ALA A 245 -3.42 -10.75 10.56
CA ALA A 245 -2.25 -11.63 10.62
C ALA A 245 -2.49 -12.94 9.87
N ARG A 246 -3.69 -13.54 10.03
CA ARG A 246 -4.09 -14.71 9.25
C ARG A 246 -4.05 -14.42 7.75
N LEU A 247 -4.61 -13.28 7.30
CA LEU A 247 -4.60 -12.92 5.88
C LEU A 247 -3.18 -12.73 5.35
N LEU A 248 -2.30 -12.06 6.09
CA LEU A 248 -0.91 -11.89 5.67
C LEU A 248 -0.15 -13.22 5.62
N LEU A 249 -0.38 -14.12 6.59
CA LEU A 249 0.19 -15.49 6.57
C LEU A 249 -0.37 -16.33 5.41
N GLN A 250 -1.64 -16.16 5.04
CA GLN A 250 -2.27 -16.84 3.91
C GLN A 250 -1.84 -16.27 2.56
N ALA A 251 -1.62 -14.96 2.48
CA ALA A 251 -1.15 -14.26 1.29
C ALA A 251 0.36 -14.49 1.05
N GLY A 252 1.13 -14.59 2.14
CA GLY A 252 2.57 -14.87 2.13
C GLY A 252 2.88 -16.33 1.77
N ASN A 253 2.59 -16.74 0.53
CA ASN A 253 3.09 -18.01 -0.01
C ASN A 253 4.57 -17.90 -0.41
N HIS A 254 5.14 -16.69 -0.42
CA HIS A 254 6.53 -16.46 -0.77
C HIS A 254 7.43 -16.36 0.48
N PRO A 255 8.61 -16.99 0.50
CA PRO A 255 9.52 -16.99 1.65
C PRO A 255 9.84 -15.59 2.21
N LYS A 256 9.93 -14.58 1.35
CA LYS A 256 10.21 -13.18 1.73
C LYS A 256 9.14 -12.56 2.64
N ASP A 257 7.87 -12.92 2.45
CA ASP A 257 6.80 -12.45 3.33
C ASP A 257 6.76 -13.25 4.64
N LEU A 258 7.09 -14.55 4.58
CA LEU A 258 7.14 -15.41 5.76
C LEU A 258 8.27 -15.03 6.72
N GLU A 259 9.42 -14.58 6.22
CA GLU A 259 10.56 -14.09 7.03
C GLU A 259 10.13 -12.96 7.99
N LEU A 260 9.18 -12.09 7.56
CA LEU A 260 8.67 -11.00 8.40
C LEU A 260 8.03 -11.55 9.70
N PHE A 261 7.32 -12.68 9.59
CA PHE A 261 6.63 -13.35 10.69
C PHE A 261 7.56 -14.13 11.63
N GLU A 262 8.85 -14.21 11.32
CA GLU A 262 9.85 -14.83 12.19
C GLU A 262 10.46 -13.84 13.19
N THR A 263 10.02 -12.58 13.14
CA THR A 263 10.53 -11.49 13.98
C THR A 263 9.41 -10.78 14.73
N ASP A 264 9.77 -9.99 15.76
CA ASP A 264 8.82 -9.08 16.42
C ASP A 264 8.28 -7.97 15.50
N TYR A 265 8.86 -7.83 14.32
CA TYR A 265 8.47 -6.82 13.33
C TYR A 265 7.08 -7.07 12.77
N ALA A 266 6.68 -8.33 12.57
CA ALA A 266 5.32 -8.65 12.15
C ALA A 266 4.28 -8.19 13.18
N GLU A 267 4.58 -8.30 14.48
CA GLU A 267 3.70 -7.81 15.53
C GLU A 267 3.49 -6.29 15.44
N ASP A 268 4.57 -5.53 15.24
CA ASP A 268 4.49 -4.08 15.08
C ASP A 268 3.80 -3.66 13.78
N ILE A 269 4.00 -4.38 12.67
CA ILE A 269 3.23 -4.16 11.44
C ILE A 269 1.74 -4.33 11.72
N ILE A 270 1.32 -5.42 12.37
CA ILE A 270 -0.10 -5.65 12.69
C ILE A 270 -0.65 -4.55 13.61
N ARG A 271 0.11 -4.14 14.63
CA ARG A 271 -0.28 -3.03 15.52
C ARG A 271 -0.44 -1.69 14.82
N LEU A 272 0.29 -1.46 13.72
CA LEU A 272 0.11 -0.29 12.87
C LEU A 272 -1.09 -0.42 11.95
N LEU A 273 -1.25 -1.59 11.32
CA LEU A 273 -2.31 -1.82 10.34
C LEU A 273 -3.71 -1.69 10.96
N VAL A 274 -3.91 -2.07 12.21
CA VAL A 274 -5.21 -1.94 12.88
C VAL A 274 -5.71 -0.50 12.96
N PRO A 275 -5.02 0.45 13.63
CA PRO A 275 -5.44 1.86 13.68
C PRO A 275 -5.42 2.51 12.29
N ASN A 276 -4.51 2.12 11.39
CA ASN A 276 -4.51 2.60 10.01
C ASN A 276 -5.81 2.25 9.28
N HIS A 277 -6.30 1.02 9.40
CA HIS A 277 -7.58 0.62 8.81
C HIS A 277 -8.76 1.21 9.57
N GLU A 278 -8.72 1.30 10.90
CA GLU A 278 -9.75 2.00 11.67
C GLU A 278 -9.93 3.44 11.18
N ALA A 279 -8.84 4.16 10.94
CA ALA A 279 -8.89 5.49 10.35
C ALA A 279 -9.41 5.45 8.90
N SER A 280 -8.91 4.52 8.08
CA SER A 280 -9.31 4.40 6.67
C SER A 280 -10.81 4.20 6.50
N PHE A 281 -11.43 3.36 7.31
CA PHE A 281 -12.84 3.00 7.21
C PHE A 281 -13.74 3.77 8.19
N GLY A 282 -13.17 4.42 9.21
CA GLY A 282 -13.92 5.07 10.29
C GLY A 282 -14.73 6.29 9.86
N GLY A 283 -14.33 6.95 8.77
CA GLY A 283 -15.04 8.10 8.21
C GLY A 283 -16.28 7.69 7.40
N GLN A 284 -16.06 7.13 6.21
CA GLN A 284 -17.12 6.81 5.24
C GLN A 284 -17.23 5.30 4.94
N GLY A 285 -16.67 4.45 5.80
CA GLY A 285 -16.65 3.01 5.56
C GLY A 285 -15.94 2.67 4.25
N ALA A 286 -16.44 1.64 3.57
CA ALA A 286 -15.88 1.18 2.30
C ALA A 286 -16.13 2.15 1.13
N ASP A 287 -17.04 3.13 1.25
CA ASP A 287 -17.38 4.01 0.12
C ASP A 287 -16.18 4.87 -0.31
N ALA A 288 -15.39 5.37 0.65
CA ALA A 288 -14.15 6.11 0.34
C ALA A 288 -13.13 5.23 -0.39
N VAL A 289 -12.94 3.98 0.06
CA VAL A 289 -12.00 3.03 -0.55
C VAL A 289 -12.43 2.65 -1.97
N VAL A 290 -13.73 2.44 -2.19
CA VAL A 290 -14.27 2.13 -3.51
C VAL A 290 -14.16 3.31 -4.45
N GLN A 291 -14.48 4.52 -3.97
CA GLN A 291 -14.30 5.74 -4.75
C GLN A 291 -12.83 5.93 -5.14
N ASP A 292 -11.91 5.74 -4.21
CA ASP A 292 -10.47 5.86 -4.46
C ASP A 292 -9.96 4.84 -5.50
N GLY A 293 -10.42 3.60 -5.40
CA GLY A 293 -10.19 2.59 -6.43
C GLY A 293 -10.73 3.01 -7.80
N GLN A 294 -11.90 3.64 -7.86
CA GLN A 294 -12.45 4.20 -9.10
C GLN A 294 -11.56 5.31 -9.66
N VAL A 295 -11.07 6.23 -8.82
CA VAL A 295 -10.18 7.32 -9.25
C VAL A 295 -8.90 6.75 -9.89
N MET A 296 -8.26 5.77 -9.25
CA MET A 296 -7.02 5.18 -9.77
C MET A 296 -7.22 4.41 -11.09
N CYS A 297 -8.40 3.80 -11.28
CA CYS A 297 -8.72 3.06 -12.50
C CYS A 297 -9.30 3.95 -13.60
N SER A 298 -9.64 5.21 -13.31
CA SER A 298 -10.16 6.18 -14.28
C SER A 298 -9.02 6.88 -15.01
N ASP A 299 -9.36 7.67 -16.04
CA ASP A 299 -8.39 8.57 -16.67
C ASP A 299 -7.73 9.47 -15.62
N TRP A 300 -6.40 9.44 -15.56
CA TRP A 300 -5.59 10.19 -14.60
C TRP A 300 -5.64 11.70 -14.86
N GLY A 301 -6.06 12.13 -16.05
CA GLY A 301 -6.14 13.54 -16.43
C GLY A 301 -4.78 14.17 -16.75
N PHE A 302 -3.72 13.35 -16.83
CA PHE A 302 -2.39 13.71 -17.31
C PHE A 302 -1.72 12.47 -17.91
N LYS A 303 -0.72 12.70 -18.76
CA LYS A 303 0.11 11.63 -19.33
C LYS A 303 1.43 11.55 -18.59
N LEU A 304 2.00 10.36 -18.48
CA LEU A 304 3.30 10.16 -17.82
C LEU A 304 4.44 10.84 -18.59
N GLU A 305 4.29 10.95 -19.90
CA GLU A 305 5.18 11.68 -20.79
C GLU A 305 5.28 13.17 -20.44
N ASP A 306 4.21 13.72 -19.85
CA ASP A 306 4.12 15.13 -19.45
C ASP A 306 4.72 15.40 -18.06
N VAL A 307 5.17 14.36 -17.34
CA VAL A 307 5.95 14.55 -16.11
C VAL A 307 7.25 15.30 -16.45
N ARG A 308 7.50 16.37 -15.68
CA ARG A 308 8.64 17.28 -15.89
C ARG A 308 9.97 16.53 -15.90
N LYS A 309 10.89 16.94 -16.77
CA LYS A 309 12.15 16.22 -17.07
C LYS A 309 13.29 16.51 -16.09
N ASP A 310 13.13 17.55 -15.27
CA ASP A 310 14.12 17.97 -14.27
C ASP A 310 13.83 17.43 -12.87
N LEU A 311 12.71 16.73 -12.66
CA LEU A 311 12.35 16.12 -11.39
C LEU A 311 12.85 14.67 -11.31
N PRO A 312 13.71 14.33 -10.33
CA PRO A 312 14.06 12.94 -10.05
C PRO A 312 12.85 12.12 -9.63
N VAL A 313 12.61 11.00 -10.33
CA VAL A 313 11.55 10.04 -10.01
C VAL A 313 12.16 8.67 -9.71
N GLN A 314 11.97 8.16 -8.50
CA GLN A 314 12.45 6.84 -8.08
C GLN A 314 11.30 5.83 -8.13
N LEU A 315 11.44 4.78 -8.93
CA LEU A 315 10.43 3.73 -9.10
C LEU A 315 10.97 2.43 -8.48
N TRP A 316 10.30 1.89 -7.47
CA TRP A 316 10.72 0.69 -6.75
C TRP A 316 9.68 -0.41 -6.90
N TYR A 317 10.07 -1.53 -7.50
CA TYR A 317 9.16 -2.65 -7.76
C TYR A 317 9.78 -4.00 -7.41
N GLY A 318 8.96 -4.88 -6.85
CA GLY A 318 9.35 -6.25 -6.52
C GLY A 318 9.20 -7.18 -7.71
N ASN A 319 10.21 -7.99 -8.01
CA ASN A 319 10.16 -9.02 -9.06
C ASN A 319 9.09 -10.09 -8.78
N PHE A 320 8.72 -10.28 -7.51
CA PHE A 320 7.70 -11.23 -7.08
C PHE A 320 6.37 -10.56 -6.73
N ASP A 321 6.23 -9.26 -7.02
CA ASP A 321 4.98 -8.55 -6.80
C ASP A 321 3.93 -8.99 -7.82
N VAL A 322 2.84 -9.58 -7.32
CA VAL A 322 1.67 -9.97 -8.13
C VAL A 322 0.45 -9.08 -7.85
N ASN A 323 0.55 -8.10 -6.96
CA ASN A 323 -0.50 -7.11 -6.71
C ASN A 323 -0.30 -5.89 -7.62
N CYS A 324 0.92 -5.37 -7.67
CA CYS A 324 1.37 -4.28 -8.53
C CYS A 324 2.64 -4.73 -9.28
N PRO A 325 2.50 -5.53 -10.34
CA PRO A 325 3.61 -6.20 -10.99
C PRO A 325 4.67 -5.23 -11.54
N PRO A 326 5.93 -5.66 -11.67
CA PRO A 326 7.05 -4.80 -12.08
C PRO A 326 6.89 -4.19 -13.47
N ILE A 327 5.99 -4.74 -14.31
CA ILE A 327 5.63 -4.15 -15.60
C ILE A 327 5.13 -2.70 -15.48
N PHE A 328 4.46 -2.35 -14.37
CA PHE A 328 4.04 -0.97 -14.11
C PHE A 328 5.23 -0.03 -13.96
N GLY A 329 6.26 -0.45 -13.24
CA GLY A 329 7.51 0.31 -13.11
C GLY A 329 8.26 0.44 -14.43
N ILE A 330 8.29 -0.64 -15.23
CA ILE A 330 8.94 -0.67 -16.56
C ILE A 330 8.24 0.32 -17.51
N GLU A 331 6.93 0.22 -17.69
CA GLU A 331 6.19 1.13 -18.59
C GLU A 331 6.22 2.58 -18.07
N THR A 332 6.16 2.79 -16.75
CA THR A 332 6.27 4.14 -16.18
C THR A 332 7.65 4.76 -16.48
N LYS A 333 8.73 3.98 -16.31
CA LYS A 333 10.10 4.39 -16.65
C LYS A 333 10.25 4.75 -18.12
N GLU A 334 9.69 3.94 -19.01
CA GLU A 334 9.72 4.15 -20.46
C GLU A 334 8.99 5.43 -20.86
N ARG A 335 7.82 5.71 -20.26
CA ARG A 335 7.00 6.88 -20.59
C ARG A 335 7.54 8.19 -19.98
N ILE A 336 8.03 8.17 -18.74
CA ILE A 336 8.60 9.38 -18.11
C ILE A 336 9.93 9.77 -18.77
N GLY A 337 10.81 8.78 -19.03
CA GLY A 337 12.11 9.01 -19.66
C GLY A 337 13.28 9.02 -18.66
N GLU A 338 14.35 9.73 -19.00
CA GLU A 338 15.66 9.61 -18.34
C GLU A 338 15.68 9.98 -16.85
N ASN A 339 14.81 10.89 -16.42
CA ASN A 339 14.73 11.35 -15.03
C ASN A 339 14.01 10.37 -14.08
N ALA A 340 13.36 9.33 -14.62
CA ALA A 340 12.90 8.20 -13.84
C ALA A 340 14.01 7.15 -13.71
N VAL A 341 14.22 6.62 -12.50
CA VAL A 341 15.15 5.53 -12.20
C VAL A 341 14.34 4.35 -11.67
N LEU A 342 14.47 3.19 -12.32
CA LEU A 342 13.76 1.97 -11.95
C LEU A 342 14.68 1.05 -11.14
N HIS A 343 14.22 0.68 -9.95
CA HIS A 343 14.83 -0.32 -9.07
C HIS A 343 13.93 -1.55 -9.05
N LEU A 344 14.48 -2.67 -9.52
CA LEU A 344 13.85 -3.99 -9.46
C LEU A 344 14.54 -4.81 -8.38
N GLU A 345 13.77 -5.26 -7.40
CA GLU A 345 14.28 -5.94 -6.22
C GLU A 345 13.61 -7.31 -6.07
N ASP A 346 14.31 -8.30 -5.54
CA ASP A 346 13.79 -9.66 -5.30
C ASP A 346 12.88 -9.69 -4.06
N GLU A 347 11.82 -8.92 -4.13
CA GLU A 347 10.84 -8.67 -3.08
C GLU A 347 9.42 -8.90 -3.63
N THR A 348 8.46 -9.15 -2.72
CA THR A 348 7.02 -9.19 -3.01
C THR A 348 6.41 -7.81 -2.75
N HIS A 349 5.09 -7.68 -2.95
CA HIS A 349 4.35 -6.45 -2.60
C HIS A 349 4.50 -6.07 -1.11
N GLY A 350 4.43 -7.08 -0.23
CA GLY A 350 4.57 -6.89 1.21
C GLY A 350 6.02 -6.60 1.57
N SER A 351 6.93 -7.49 1.17
CA SER A 351 8.32 -7.40 1.60
C SER A 351 9.05 -6.15 1.05
N ILE A 352 8.73 -5.64 -0.15
CA ILE A 352 9.28 -4.36 -0.63
C ILE A 352 8.84 -3.19 0.25
N THR A 353 7.57 -3.18 0.66
CA THR A 353 7.00 -2.16 1.54
C THR A 353 7.62 -2.23 2.94
N PHE A 354 7.62 -3.41 3.54
CA PHE A 354 8.03 -3.59 4.92
C PHE A 354 9.55 -3.57 5.10
N ASN A 355 10.32 -4.15 4.18
CA ASN A 355 11.78 -4.21 4.29
C ASN A 355 12.44 -2.94 3.73
N LEU A 356 12.12 -2.57 2.49
CA LEU A 356 12.90 -1.55 1.77
C LEU A 356 12.38 -0.13 1.99
N THR A 357 11.09 0.03 2.29
CA THR A 357 10.49 1.33 2.58
C THR A 357 10.49 1.62 4.07
N TRP A 358 9.95 0.70 4.88
CA TRP A 358 9.84 0.88 6.33
C TRP A 358 11.12 0.49 7.09
N GLY A 359 12.10 -0.07 6.39
CA GLY A 359 13.44 -0.37 6.90
C GLY A 359 13.60 -1.74 7.56
N GLY A 360 12.57 -2.58 7.58
CA GLY A 360 12.61 -3.89 8.22
C GLY A 360 12.76 -3.81 9.73
N ALA A 361 13.02 -4.95 10.38
CA ALA A 361 13.08 -5.07 11.85
C ALA A 361 14.06 -4.08 12.52
N ASN A 362 15.19 -3.79 11.86
CA ASN A 362 16.26 -2.93 12.39
C ASN A 362 16.30 -1.53 11.76
N GLY A 363 15.47 -1.24 10.76
CA GLY A 363 15.49 0.04 10.05
C GLY A 363 16.60 0.17 8.98
N ASP A 364 17.65 -0.66 9.02
CA ASP A 364 18.84 -0.50 8.16
C ASP A 364 18.62 -0.81 6.68
N ARG A 365 17.48 -1.41 6.33
CA ARG A 365 17.15 -1.79 4.95
C ARG A 365 16.41 -0.70 4.18
N ALA A 366 16.23 0.50 4.75
CA ALA A 366 15.38 1.57 4.24
C ALA A 366 15.94 2.32 3.00
N ARG A 367 16.31 1.58 1.95
CA ARG A 367 16.95 2.06 0.72
C ARG A 367 16.09 3.07 -0.03
N VAL A 368 14.76 2.93 0.02
CA VAL A 368 13.83 3.85 -0.66
C VAL A 368 14.01 5.27 -0.15
N LEU A 369 14.00 5.47 1.18
CA LEU A 369 14.14 6.80 1.77
C LEU A 369 15.55 7.36 1.61
N GLN A 370 16.58 6.50 1.67
CA GLN A 370 17.98 6.89 1.43
C GLN A 370 18.17 7.44 0.01
N GLU A 371 17.71 6.72 -1.01
CA GLU A 371 17.80 7.16 -2.40
C GLU A 371 16.91 8.38 -2.68
N LEU A 372 15.77 8.50 -2.00
CA LEU A 372 14.92 9.69 -2.11
C LEU A 372 15.60 10.94 -1.55
N VAL A 373 16.26 10.84 -0.38
CA VAL A 373 17.06 11.95 0.22
C VAL A 373 18.17 12.37 -0.72
N LYS A 374 18.89 11.40 -1.31
CA LYS A 374 19.93 11.66 -2.31
C LYS A 374 19.37 12.35 -3.55
N SER A 375 18.26 11.85 -4.09
CA SER A 375 17.60 12.42 -5.26
C SER A 375 17.11 13.85 -5.02
N ALA A 376 16.67 14.15 -3.79
CA ALA A 376 16.26 15.49 -3.38
C ALA A 376 17.43 16.45 -3.13
N GLY A 377 18.68 15.97 -3.17
CA GLY A 377 19.87 16.77 -2.86
C GLY A 377 19.99 17.12 -1.38
N TRP A 378 19.50 16.25 -0.49
CA TRP A 378 19.45 16.48 0.96
C TRP A 378 20.48 15.68 1.76
N GLU A 379 21.46 15.07 1.09
CA GLU A 379 22.57 14.40 1.78
C GLU A 379 23.27 15.38 2.73
N GLN A 380 23.55 14.93 3.96
CA GLN A 380 24.36 15.70 4.89
C GLN A 380 25.82 15.54 4.45
N ASN A 381 26.50 16.67 4.21
CA ASN A 381 27.96 16.70 3.99
C ASN A 381 28.73 16.24 5.23
#